data_AF-A0A950W4Y1-F1
#
_entry.id   AF-A0A950W4Y1-F1
#
_cell.length_a   1.000
_cell.length_b   1.000
_cell.length_c   1.000
_cell.angle_alpha   90.00
_cell.angle_beta   90.00
_cell.angle_gamma   90.00
#
_symmetry.space_group_name_H-M   'P 1'
#
loop_
_entity.id
_entity.type
_entity.pdbx_description
1 polymer ?
#
loop_
_entity_poly.entity_id
_entity_poly.type
_entity_poly.pdbx_seq_one_letter_code
_entity_poly.pdbx_strand_id
1 'polypeptide(L)'
;MNRFPENDIISLVGAPPRHELGESTGPDLRLADLLDADALGGLPLGYGTAAGDPELRAAIAAAYGAAADDVVVTAGGMHALFLLAFVLCERGAETVIATPCF
;
A
#
# COMPACT_ATOMS: atom_id res chain seq x y z
N MET A 1 22.05 -3.02 22.65
CA MET A 1 20.80 -3.17 21.90
C MET A 1 20.33 -1.77 21.56
N ASN A 2 20.53 -1.32 20.31
CA ASN A 2 20.10 0.02 19.91
C ASN A 2 18.57 0.03 19.84
N ARG A 3 17.92 0.60 20.85
CA ARG A 3 16.50 0.93 20.76
C ARG A 3 16.35 2.16 19.87
N PHE A 4 15.34 2.16 19.01
CA PHE A 4 14.92 3.39 18.35
C PHE A 4 14.59 4.43 19.42
N PRO A 5 15.11 5.66 19.30
CA PRO A 5 14.85 6.69 20.29
C PRO A 5 13.35 7.01 20.30
N GLU A 6 12.76 7.11 21.49
CA GLU A 6 11.42 7.66 21.65
C GLU A 6 11.44 9.09 21.11
N ASN A 7 10.50 9.41 20.21
CA ASN A 7 10.29 10.76 19.73
C ASN A 7 8.84 11.18 20.05
N ASP A 8 8.62 12.49 20.22
CA ASP A 8 7.33 13.03 20.65
C ASP A 8 6.22 12.83 19.61
N ILE A 9 6.57 12.50 18.37
CA ILE A 9 5.58 12.19 17.31
C ILE A 9 4.99 10.79 17.54
N ILE A 10 5.83 9.80 17.88
CA ILE A 10 5.39 8.44 18.17
C ILE A 10 4.47 8.40 19.40
N SER A 11 4.67 9.27 20.39
CA SER A 11 3.80 9.34 21.56
C SER A 11 2.41 9.92 21.25
N LEU A 12 2.27 10.72 20.19
CA LEU A 12 0.99 11.28 19.74
C LEU A 12 0.10 10.24 19.01
N VAL A 13 0.71 9.27 18.34
CA VAL A 13 0.00 8.22 17.57
C VAL A 13 0.13 6.82 18.18
N GLY A 14 0.85 6.70 19.31
CA GLY A 14 1.15 5.40 19.93
C GLY A 14 -0.05 4.73 20.60
N ALA A 15 -1.08 5.51 20.94
CA ALA A 15 -2.38 4.99 21.36
C ALA A 15 -3.47 5.70 20.52
N PRO A 16 -4.40 4.94 19.92
CA PRO A 16 -5.44 5.55 19.10
C PRO A 16 -6.30 6.48 19.98
N PRO A 17 -6.53 7.74 19.55
CA PRO A 17 -7.38 8.64 20.30
C PRO A 17 -8.82 8.11 20.31
N ARG A 18 -9.60 8.53 21.31
CA ARG A 18 -11.02 8.17 21.41
C ARG A 18 -11.81 8.57 20.15
N HIS A 19 -11.42 9.68 19.53
CA HIS A 19 -11.98 10.19 18.29
C HIS A 19 -10.81 10.53 17.35
N GLU A 20 -10.51 9.64 16.42
CA GLU A 20 -9.52 9.88 15.37
C GLU A 20 -10.19 10.64 14.23
N LEU A 21 -9.73 11.88 13.98
CA LEU A 21 -10.26 12.79 12.96
C LEU A 21 -9.15 13.37 12.07
N GLY A 22 -7.89 12.99 12.31
CA GLY A 22 -6.70 13.44 11.60
C GLY A 22 -6.21 12.44 10.56
N GLU A 23 -6.37 11.14 10.79
CA GLU A 23 -6.02 10.11 9.81
C GLU A 23 -7.08 9.96 8.71
N SER A 24 -6.60 9.81 7.46
CA SER A 24 -7.44 9.54 6.29
C SER A 24 -7.43 8.05 5.96
N THR A 25 -7.97 7.24 6.88
CA THR A 25 -8.05 5.78 6.76
C THR A 25 -9.50 5.31 6.69
N GLY A 26 -9.70 4.12 6.13
CA GLY A 26 -11.00 3.45 6.13
C GLY A 26 -11.32 2.82 7.48
N PRO A 27 -12.56 2.33 7.68
CA PRO A 27 -12.92 1.60 8.88
C PRO A 27 -12.11 0.30 9.01
N ASP A 28 -11.88 -0.14 10.25
CA ASP A 28 -11.27 -1.43 10.53
C ASP A 28 -12.12 -2.56 9.93
N LEU A 29 -11.45 -3.44 9.18
CA LEU A 29 -12.05 -4.68 8.68
C LEU A 29 -11.42 -5.87 9.40
N ARG A 30 -12.25 -6.88 9.70
CA ARG A 30 -11.78 -8.19 10.13
C ARG A 30 -11.56 -9.05 8.92
N LEU A 31 -10.62 -9.98 9.02
CA LEU A 31 -10.42 -10.99 7.97
C LEU A 31 -11.70 -11.76 7.66
N ALA A 32 -12.49 -12.07 8.69
CA ALA A 32 -13.79 -12.73 8.56
C ALA A 32 -14.86 -11.89 7.84
N ASP A 33 -14.67 -10.58 7.71
CA ASP A 33 -15.55 -9.73 6.91
C ASP A 33 -15.25 -9.85 5.40
N LEU A 34 -14.08 -10.41 5.05
CA LEU A 34 -13.58 -10.53 3.67
C LEU A 34 -13.47 -11.97 3.18
N LEU A 35 -13.12 -12.91 4.07
CA LEU A 35 -12.85 -14.31 3.75
C LEU A 35 -13.54 -15.22 4.76
N ASP A 36 -14.12 -16.31 4.26
CA ASP A 36 -14.55 -17.42 5.12
C ASP A 36 -13.37 -18.34 5.49
N ALA A 37 -13.62 -19.30 6.38
CA ALA A 37 -12.61 -20.21 6.89
C ALA A 37 -12.01 -21.12 5.80
N ASP A 38 -12.83 -21.50 4.81
CA ASP A 38 -12.40 -22.40 3.74
C ASP A 38 -11.50 -21.65 2.75
N ALA A 39 -11.88 -20.42 2.38
CA ALA A 39 -11.08 -19.52 1.55
C ALA A 39 -9.74 -19.20 2.22
N LEU A 40 -9.75 -18.92 3.52
CA LEU A 40 -8.51 -18.69 4.28
C LEU A 40 -7.64 -19.95 4.35
N GLY A 41 -8.23 -21.11 4.60
CA GLY A 41 -7.51 -22.39 4.66
C GLY A 41 -6.90 -22.82 3.32
N GLY A 42 -7.50 -22.39 2.20
CA GLY A 42 -6.99 -22.64 0.85
C GLY A 42 -5.92 -21.66 0.37
N LEU A 43 -5.62 -20.60 1.12
CA LEU A 43 -4.72 -19.54 0.67
C LEU A 43 -3.25 -20.01 0.66
N PRO A 44 -2.56 -20.04 -0.50
CA PRO A 44 -1.17 -20.46 -0.57
C PRO A 44 -0.24 -19.41 0.05
N LEU A 45 0.59 -19.81 1.02
CA LEU A 45 1.58 -18.96 1.68
C LEU A 45 2.95 -19.06 0.99
N GLY A 46 2.99 -18.78 -0.31
CA GLY A 46 4.20 -18.81 -1.13
C GLY A 46 4.44 -17.51 -1.87
N TYR A 47 5.56 -17.44 -2.59
CA TYR A 47 5.80 -16.32 -3.51
C TYR A 47 4.84 -16.41 -4.71
N GLY A 48 4.21 -15.28 -5.04
CA GLY A 48 3.54 -15.08 -6.31
C GLY A 48 4.52 -14.64 -7.40
N THR A 49 3.99 -13.98 -8.44
CA THR A 49 4.83 -13.36 -9.47
C THR A 49 5.32 -11.97 -9.03
N ALA A 50 6.43 -11.50 -9.61
CA ALA A 50 6.96 -10.17 -9.31
C ALA A 50 6.00 -9.03 -9.72
N ALA A 51 5.19 -9.23 -10.76
CA ALA A 51 4.21 -8.25 -11.21
C ALA A 51 2.91 -8.26 -10.38
N GLY A 52 2.67 -9.33 -9.64
CA GLY A 52 1.44 -9.54 -8.86
C GLY A 52 0.61 -10.73 -9.34
N ASP A 53 -0.49 -10.96 -8.64
CA ASP A 53 -1.46 -11.99 -8.99
C ASP A 53 -2.17 -11.66 -10.33
N PRO A 54 -2.27 -12.61 -11.29
CA PRO A 54 -2.88 -12.34 -12.60
C PRO A 54 -4.36 -11.93 -12.54
N GLU A 55 -5.14 -12.52 -11.63
CA GLU A 55 -6.57 -12.21 -11.49
C GLU A 55 -6.76 -10.81 -10.91
N LEU A 56 -5.97 -10.46 -9.89
CA LEU A 56 -5.96 -9.12 -9.31
C LEU A 56 -5.55 -8.05 -10.35
N ARG A 57 -4.50 -8.31 -11.14
CA ARG A 57 -4.07 -7.40 -12.19
C ARG A 57 -5.17 -7.16 -13.24
N ALA A 58 -5.85 -8.22 -13.67
CA ALA A 58 -6.96 -8.12 -14.61
C ALA A 58 -8.14 -7.33 -14.02
N ALA A 59 -8.48 -7.56 -12.75
CA ALA A 59 -9.56 -6.85 -12.06
C ALA A 59 -9.28 -5.34 -11.94
N ILE A 60 -8.06 -4.97 -11.57
CA ILE A 60 -7.63 -3.56 -11.52
C ILE A 60 -7.68 -2.95 -12.93
N ALA A 61 -7.09 -3.63 -13.93
CA ALA A 61 -7.05 -3.13 -15.30
C ALA A 61 -8.45 -2.84 -15.84
N ALA A 62 -9.42 -3.74 -15.60
CA ALA A 62 -10.80 -3.56 -16.01
C ALA A 62 -11.46 -2.33 -15.37
N ALA A 63 -11.17 -2.05 -14.08
CA ALA A 63 -11.71 -0.90 -13.37
C ALA A 63 -11.21 0.45 -13.92
N TYR A 64 -10.02 0.48 -14.52
CA TYR A 64 -9.37 1.69 -15.05
C TYR A 64 -9.31 1.74 -16.58
N GLY A 65 -9.86 0.76 -17.29
CA GLY A 65 -9.82 0.69 -18.76
C GLY A 65 -8.42 0.49 -19.34
N ALA A 66 -7.54 -0.22 -18.62
CA ALA A 66 -6.16 -0.53 -19.01
C ALA A 66 -5.99 -2.00 -19.45
N ALA A 67 -4.81 -2.37 -19.96
CA ALA A 67 -4.45 -3.77 -20.13
C ALA A 67 -3.88 -4.34 -18.81
N ALA A 68 -4.06 -5.64 -18.56
CA ALA A 68 -3.48 -6.29 -17.37
C ALA A 68 -1.94 -6.17 -17.34
N ASP A 69 -1.30 -6.12 -18.51
CA ASP A 69 0.14 -5.93 -18.67
C ASP A 69 0.62 -4.53 -18.27
N ASP A 70 -0.28 -3.56 -18.18
CA ASP A 70 0.02 -2.21 -17.68
C ASP A 70 -0.07 -2.11 -16.14
N VAL A 71 -0.45 -3.19 -15.45
CA VAL A 71 -0.65 -3.21 -13.99
C VAL A 71 0.49 -3.96 -13.30
N VAL A 72 1.08 -3.33 -12.27
CA VAL A 72 1.99 -3.94 -11.30
C VAL A 72 1.42 -3.77 -9.90
N VAL A 73 1.30 -4.87 -9.16
CA VAL A 73 0.83 -4.86 -7.77
C VAL A 73 2.01 -4.65 -6.82
N THR A 74 1.91 -3.66 -5.93
CA THR A 74 2.96 -3.32 -4.96
C THR A 74 2.50 -3.56 -3.53
N ALA A 75 3.45 -3.52 -2.60
CA ALA A 75 3.19 -3.52 -1.16
C ALA A 75 2.66 -2.14 -0.71
N GLY A 76 1.41 -1.83 -1.10
CA GLY A 76 0.76 -0.55 -0.83
C GLY A 76 1.24 0.61 -1.70
N GLY A 77 0.52 1.74 -1.60
CA GLY A 77 0.76 2.93 -2.42
C GLY A 77 2.12 3.59 -2.18
N MET A 78 2.63 3.55 -0.94
CA MET A 78 3.96 4.09 -0.61
C MET A 78 5.08 3.37 -1.38
N HIS A 79 4.99 2.03 -1.50
CA HIS A 79 5.95 1.26 -2.31
C HIS A 79 5.83 1.62 -3.80
N ALA A 80 4.62 1.82 -4.32
CA ALA A 80 4.43 2.27 -5.71
C ALA A 80 5.07 3.64 -5.97
N LEU A 81 4.85 4.63 -5.10
CA LEU A 81 5.46 5.96 -5.21
C LEU A 81 6.99 5.90 -5.15
N PHE A 82 7.52 5.09 -4.24
CA PHE A 82 8.97 4.87 -4.15
C PHE A 82 9.52 4.27 -5.45
N LEU A 83 8.91 3.22 -5.99
CA LEU A 83 9.34 2.60 -7.25
C LEU A 83 9.28 3.59 -8.41
N LEU A 84 8.22 4.41 -8.48
CA LEU A 84 8.08 5.44 -9.50
C LEU A 84 9.24 6.43 -9.46
N ALA A 85 9.54 6.97 -8.28
CA ALA A 85 10.68 7.87 -8.09
C ALA A 85 12.02 7.17 -8.38
N PHE A 86 12.17 5.92 -7.94
CA PHE A 86 13.40 5.15 -8.14
C PHE A 86 13.69 4.85 -9.61
N VAL A 87 12.65 4.62 -10.42
CA VAL A 87 12.77 4.29 -11.84
C VAL A 87 12.84 5.54 -12.73
N LEU A 88 12.10 6.60 -12.39
CA LEU A 88 11.97 7.79 -13.26
C LEU A 88 12.90 8.95 -12.89
N CYS A 89 13.33 9.06 -11.62
CA CYS A 89 14.17 10.18 -11.19
C CYS A 89 15.64 9.85 -11.35
N GLU A 90 16.31 10.61 -12.22
CA GLU A 90 17.75 10.51 -12.45
C GLU A 90 18.51 11.66 -11.81
N ARG A 91 19.83 11.51 -11.68
CA ARG A 91 20.70 12.57 -11.18
C ARG A 91 20.59 13.81 -12.08
N GLY A 92 20.20 14.94 -11.50
CA GLY A 92 20.08 16.21 -12.22
C GLY A 92 18.73 16.40 -12.91
N ALA A 93 17.80 15.44 -12.81
CA ALA A 93 16.42 15.64 -13.22
C ALA A 93 15.67 16.47 -12.18
N GLU A 94 14.68 17.23 -12.64
CA GLU A 94 13.74 17.97 -11.80
C GLU A 94 12.37 17.27 -11.85
N THR A 95 11.66 17.25 -10.71
CA THR A 95 10.32 16.67 -10.59
C THR A 95 9.36 17.74 -10.08
N VAL A 96 8.22 17.85 -10.73
CA VAL A 96 7.15 18.77 -10.31
C VAL A 96 6.10 18.00 -9.52
N ILE A 97 5.74 18.52 -8.35
CA ILE A 97 4.68 17.98 -7.49
C ILE A 97 3.61 19.06 -7.24
N ALA A 98 2.37 18.63 -7.02
CA ALA A 98 1.31 19.53 -6.57
C ALA A 98 1.55 19.99 -5.12
N THR A 99 0.93 21.10 -4.69
CA THR A 99 0.98 21.54 -3.30
C THR A 99 -0.41 22.04 -2.87
N PRO A 100 -1.00 21.49 -1.77
CA PRO A 100 -0.43 20.45 -0.90
C PRO A 100 -0.37 19.07 -1.60
N CYS A 101 0.57 18.23 -1.17
CA CYS A 101 0.67 16.83 -1.58
C CYS A 101 0.59 15.91 -0.36
N PHE A 102 0.46 14.60 -0.61
CA PHE A 102 0.68 13.58 0.41
C PHE A 102 2.10 13.65 0.97
#